data_AF-A0A815JBP1-F1
#
_entry.id   AF-A0A815JBP1-F1
#
_cell.length_a   1.000
_cell.length_b   1.000
_cell.length_c   1.000
_cell.angle_alpha   90.00
_cell.angle_beta   90.00
_cell.angle_gamma   90.00
#
_symmetry.space_group_name_H-M   'P 1'
#
loop_
_entity.id
_entity.type
_entity.pdbx_description
1 polymer ?
#
loop_
_entity_poly.entity_id
_entity_poly.type
_entity_poly.pdbx_seq_one_letter_code
_entity_poly.pdbx_strand_id
1 'polypeptide(L)'
;MTLKSALNQAFKLKNYKAASSFAKRLLELGPTPEVAQQTRKVLSVCEKNPIDEQPMNYDEYNPFDICAASYVPIYRGNPVVKCPLSGAAYLPEYKGQLCRVTKATEIGKESLGLRISMSQFR
;
A
#
# COMPACT_ATOMS: atom_id res chain seq x y z
N MET A 1 8.44 10.62 2.11
CA MET A 1 9.55 9.72 2.50
C MET A 1 9.44 8.33 1.88
N THR A 2 8.28 7.65 1.94
CA THR A 2 8.09 6.29 1.38
C THR A 2 8.29 6.22 -0.14
N LEU A 3 7.74 7.16 -0.91
CA LEU A 3 7.92 7.21 -2.37
C LEU A 3 9.39 7.36 -2.79
N LYS A 4 10.20 8.11 -2.04
CA LYS A 4 11.65 8.22 -2.29
C LYS A 4 12.35 6.87 -2.12
N SER A 5 11.95 6.10 -1.09
CA SER A 5 12.49 4.75 -0.88
C SER A 5 12.07 3.79 -2.00
N ALA A 6 10.78 3.79 -2.36
CA ALA A 6 10.25 2.96 -3.44
C ALA A 6 10.93 3.28 -4.79
N LEU A 7 11.10 4.56 -5.12
CA LEU A 7 11.84 5.03 -6.29
C LEU A 7 13.26 4.46 -6.32
N ASN A 8 14.01 4.59 -5.22
CA ASN A 8 15.39 4.13 -5.14
C ASN A 8 15.49 2.60 -5.28
N GLN A 9 14.56 1.84 -4.70
CA GLN A 9 14.55 0.38 -4.82
C GLN A 9 14.18 -0.08 -6.23
N ALA A 10 13.11 0.50 -6.81
CA ALA A 10 12.70 0.19 -8.17
C ALA A 10 13.78 0.53 -9.20
N PHE A 11 14.47 1.67 -9.03
CA PHE A 11 15.59 2.06 -9.89
C PHE A 11 16.77 1.08 -9.80
N LYS A 12 17.10 0.58 -8.59
CA LYS A 12 18.15 -0.43 -8.38
C LYS A 12 17.79 -1.78 -9.00
N LEU A 13 16.51 -2.16 -8.96
CA LEU A 13 15.98 -3.36 -9.60
C LEU A 13 15.80 -3.19 -11.12
N LYS A 14 16.15 -2.02 -11.68
CA LYS A 14 15.94 -1.65 -13.08
C LYS A 14 14.48 -1.77 -13.53
N ASN A 15 13.56 -1.57 -12.58
CA ASN A 15 12.13 -1.44 -12.84
C ASN A 15 11.81 0.02 -13.14
N TYR A 16 12.21 0.47 -14.33
CA TYR A 16 12.20 1.88 -14.70
C TYR A 16 10.80 2.42 -14.97
N LYS A 17 9.86 1.58 -15.42
CA LYS A 17 8.46 2.00 -15.63
C LYS A 17 7.80 2.29 -14.28
N ALA A 18 7.92 1.38 -13.31
CA ALA A 18 7.42 1.61 -11.96
C ALA A 18 8.14 2.77 -11.24
N ALA A 19 9.47 2.85 -11.38
CA ALA A 19 10.26 3.95 -10.83
C ALA A 19 9.81 5.31 -11.38
N SER A 20 9.51 5.40 -12.68
CA SER A 20 8.99 6.62 -13.31
C SER A 20 7.68 7.08 -12.67
N SER A 21 6.73 6.16 -12.44
CA SER A 21 5.48 6.46 -11.74
C SER A 21 5.73 6.99 -10.31
N PHE A 22 6.59 6.33 -9.53
CA PHE A 22 6.94 6.78 -8.18
C PHE A 22 7.60 8.16 -8.16
N ALA A 23 8.47 8.46 -9.14
CA ALA A 23 9.11 9.75 -9.28
C ALA A 23 8.10 10.86 -9.60
N LYS A 24 7.15 10.62 -10.51
CA LYS A 24 6.09 11.59 -10.85
C LYS A 24 5.22 11.91 -9.64
N ARG A 25 4.72 10.89 -8.93
CA ARG A 25 3.95 11.07 -7.69
C ARG A 25 4.75 11.77 -6.59
N LEU A 26 6.06 11.50 -6.48
CA LEU A 26 6.91 12.19 -5.52
C LEU A 26 7.05 13.68 -5.83
N LEU A 27 7.14 14.06 -7.11
CA LEU A 27 7.21 15.46 -7.53
C LEU A 27 5.89 16.21 -7.32
N GLU A 28 4.75 15.54 -7.54
CA GLU A 28 3.41 16.11 -7.30
C GLU A 28 3.16 16.48 -5.83
N LEU A 29 3.80 15.78 -4.89
CA LEU A 29 3.70 16.09 -3.45
C LEU A 29 4.52 17.32 -3.02
N GLY A 30 5.26 17.97 -3.92
CA GLY A 30 6.06 19.16 -3.61
C GLY A 30 7.20 18.90 -2.61
N PRO A 31 8.17 18.01 -2.92
CA PRO A 31 9.27 17.72 -2.01
C PRO A 31 10.26 18.90 -1.95
N THR A 32 11.22 18.86 -1.02
CA THR A 32 12.27 19.89 -0.92
C THR A 32 13.03 20.05 -2.24
N PRO A 33 13.58 21.24 -2.56
CA PRO A 33 14.23 21.50 -3.85
C PRO A 33 15.34 20.50 -4.19
N GLU A 34 16.14 20.09 -3.20
CA GLU A 34 17.20 19.09 -3.36
C GLU A 34 16.63 17.73 -3.79
N VAL A 35 15.57 17.26 -3.12
CA VAL A 35 14.91 15.98 -3.44
C VAL A 35 14.22 16.07 -4.80
N ALA A 36 13.60 17.21 -5.13
CA ALA A 36 12.99 17.43 -6.44
C ALA A 36 14.02 17.36 -7.57
N GLN A 37 15.18 18.00 -7.41
CA GLN A 37 16.27 17.94 -8.38
C GLN A 37 16.79 16.51 -8.58
N GLN A 38 17.04 15.78 -7.48
CA GLN A 38 17.45 14.36 -7.54
C GLN A 38 16.39 13.51 -8.26
N THR A 39 15.12 13.69 -7.92
CA THR A 39 14.00 12.93 -8.49
C THR A 39 13.85 13.18 -9.99
N ARG A 40 14.00 14.43 -10.47
CA ARG A 40 13.96 14.76 -11.91
C ARG A 40 15.11 14.11 -12.68
N LYS A 41 16.32 14.05 -12.11
CA LYS A 41 17.46 13.36 -12.72
C LYS A 41 17.18 11.88 -12.90
N VAL A 42 16.67 11.22 -11.85
CA VAL A 42 16.28 9.80 -11.90
C VAL A 42 15.17 9.58 -12.93
N LEU A 43 14.13 10.43 -12.93
CA LEU A 43 13.01 10.35 -13.87
C LEU A 43 13.48 10.41 -15.33
N SER A 44 14.40 11.32 -15.66
CA SER A 44 14.96 11.43 -17.02
C SER A 44 15.69 10.15 -17.46
N VAL A 45 16.33 9.43 -16.53
CA VAL A 45 16.96 8.14 -16.84
C VAL A 45 15.89 7.07 -17.07
N CYS A 46 14.86 7.01 -16.23
CA CYS A 46 13.76 6.05 -16.36
C CYS A 46 12.99 6.23 -17.68
N GLU A 47 12.79 7.46 -18.15
CA GLU A 47 12.04 7.76 -19.39
C GLU A 47 12.78 7.34 -20.65
N LYS A 48 14.11 7.19 -20.61
CA LYS A 48 14.89 6.69 -21.76
C LYS A 48 14.71 5.19 -21.99
N ASN A 49 14.39 4.43 -20.95
CA ASN A 49 14.16 2.98 -21.05
C ASN A 49 13.03 2.55 -20.10
N PRO A 50 11.75 2.77 -20.47
CA PRO A 50 10.60 2.54 -19.60
C PRO A 50 10.18 1.05 -19.57
N ILE A 51 11.12 0.16 -19.24
CA ILE A 51 10.92 -1.28 -19.15
C ILE A 51 11.13 -1.70 -17.69
N ASP A 52 10.33 -2.65 -17.22
CA ASP A 52 10.56 -3.33 -15.96
C ASP A 52 11.28 -4.67 -16.21
N GLU A 53 12.46 -4.86 -15.61
CA GLU A 53 13.29 -6.06 -15.77
C GLU A 53 12.83 -7.23 -14.89
N GLN A 54 12.22 -6.93 -13.74
CA GLN A 54 11.81 -7.93 -12.75
C GLN A 54 10.29 -7.95 -12.56
N PRO A 55 9.64 -9.13 -12.55
CA PRO A 55 8.21 -9.23 -12.32
C PRO A 55 7.87 -8.81 -10.88
N MET A 56 6.81 -8.02 -10.74
CA MET A 56 6.31 -7.56 -9.44
C MET A 56 4.82 -7.87 -9.33
N ASN A 57 4.39 -8.37 -8.17
CA ASN A 57 2.98 -8.44 -7.83
C ASN A 57 2.50 -7.07 -7.34
N TYR A 58 2.50 -6.09 -8.24
CA TYR A 58 2.09 -4.72 -7.96
C TYR A 58 1.46 -4.12 -9.21
N ASP A 59 0.20 -3.72 -9.10
CA ASP A 59 -0.53 -2.94 -10.10
C ASP A 59 -0.90 -1.60 -9.48
N GLU A 60 -0.43 -0.52 -10.10
CA GLU A 60 -0.66 0.84 -9.63
C GLU A 60 -2.07 1.37 -9.95
N TYR A 61 -2.73 0.79 -10.97
CA TYR A 61 -4.04 1.22 -11.44
C TYR A 61 -5.19 0.41 -10.83
N ASN A 62 -4.89 -0.77 -10.28
CA ASN A 62 -5.87 -1.61 -9.62
C ASN A 62 -5.87 -1.36 -8.11
N PRO A 63 -6.94 -0.79 -7.51
CA PRO A 63 -6.99 -0.57 -6.07
C PRO A 63 -6.90 -1.88 -5.30
N PHE A 64 -6.11 -1.89 -4.23
CA PHE A 64 -5.94 -3.04 -3.36
C PHE A 64 -5.92 -2.62 -1.89
N ASP A 65 -6.32 -3.55 -1.03
CA ASP A 65 -6.07 -3.50 0.41
C ASP A 65 -4.77 -4.27 0.70
N ILE A 66 -4.01 -3.88 1.73
CA ILE A 66 -2.80 -4.62 2.14
C ILE A 66 -3.18 -5.65 3.18
N CYS A 67 -2.83 -6.92 2.96
CA CYS A 67 -2.96 -7.94 4.00
C CYS A 67 -2.05 -7.61 5.18
N ALA A 68 -2.62 -7.32 6.34
CA ALA A 68 -1.87 -6.90 7.53
C ALA A 68 -1.08 -8.04 8.23
N ALA A 69 -1.12 -9.26 7.68
CA ALA A 69 -0.32 -10.41 8.14
C ALA A 69 0.79 -10.80 7.15
N SER A 70 0.47 -10.98 5.86
CA SER A 70 1.43 -11.43 4.84
C SER A 70 2.03 -10.30 3.99
N TYR A 71 1.55 -9.07 4.14
CA TYR A 71 2.02 -7.89 3.39
C TYR A 71 1.89 -8.00 1.87
N VAL A 72 1.00 -8.86 1.38
CA VAL A 72 0.64 -8.98 -0.05
C VAL A 72 -0.57 -8.10 -0.39
N PRO A 73 -0.68 -7.61 -1.64
CA PRO A 73 -1.85 -6.88 -2.08
C PRO A 73 -3.07 -7.80 -2.24
N ILE A 74 -4.22 -7.35 -1.75
CA ILE A 74 -5.53 -7.96 -1.93
C ILE A 74 -6.31 -7.06 -2.89
N TYR A 75 -6.27 -7.37 -4.19
CA TYR A 75 -6.97 -6.60 -5.22
C TYR A 75 -8.48 -6.65 -5.05
N ARG A 76 -9.17 -5.59 -5.50
CA ARG A 76 -10.64 -5.53 -5.50
C ARG A 76 -11.25 -6.75 -6.21
N GLY A 77 -12.32 -7.27 -5.63
CA GLY A 77 -13.00 -8.48 -6.11
C GLY A 77 -12.52 -9.77 -5.44
N ASN A 78 -11.32 -9.78 -4.84
CA ASN A 78 -10.85 -10.92 -4.06
C ASN A 78 -11.50 -10.98 -2.67
N PRO A 79 -11.65 -12.19 -2.09
CA PRO A 79 -12.18 -12.34 -0.75
C PRO A 79 -11.27 -11.68 0.28
N VAL A 80 -11.83 -10.80 1.10
CA VAL A 80 -11.13 -10.06 2.15
C VAL A 80 -11.86 -10.22 3.47
N VAL A 81 -11.12 -10.43 4.55
CA VAL A 81 -11.64 -10.46 5.91
C VAL A 81 -11.09 -9.26 6.66
N LYS A 82 -11.95 -8.50 7.33
CA LYS A 82 -11.56 -7.27 8.03
C LYS A 82 -11.58 -7.45 9.54
N CYS A 83 -10.68 -6.73 10.19
CA CYS A 83 -10.73 -6.52 11.63
C CYS A 83 -11.97 -5.68 11.98
N PRO A 84 -12.83 -6.12 12.93
CA PRO A 84 -14.08 -5.42 13.26
C PRO A 84 -13.85 -4.04 13.90
N LEU A 85 -12.67 -3.78 14.44
CA LEU A 85 -12.34 -2.52 15.12
C LEU A 85 -11.54 -1.57 14.23
N SER A 86 -10.40 -2.02 13.70
CA SER A 86 -9.48 -1.17 12.94
C SER A 86 -9.74 -1.12 11.44
N GLY A 87 -10.59 -2.01 10.92
CA GLY A 87 -10.80 -2.15 9.47
C GLY A 87 -9.61 -2.75 8.70
N ALA A 88 -8.55 -3.17 9.39
CA ALA A 88 -7.38 -3.81 8.79
C ALA A 88 -7.81 -5.03 7.96
N ALA A 89 -7.34 -5.10 6.72
CA ALA A 89 -7.66 -6.16 5.77
C ALA A 89 -6.71 -7.35 5.92
N TYR A 90 -7.26 -8.54 5.75
CA TYR A 90 -6.55 -9.81 5.80
C TYR A 90 -7.07 -10.74 4.71
N LEU A 91 -6.19 -11.64 4.27
CA LEU A 91 -6.61 -12.80 3.48
C LEU A 91 -7.50 -13.73 4.32
N PRO A 92 -8.42 -14.49 3.69
CA PRO A 92 -9.36 -15.36 4.40
C PRO A 92 -8.72 -16.41 5.30
N GLU A 93 -7.49 -16.83 4.97
CA GLU A 93 -6.68 -17.78 5.75
C GLU A 93 -6.38 -17.30 7.19
N TYR A 94 -6.44 -16.00 7.45
CA TYR A 94 -6.20 -15.42 8.77
C TYR A 94 -7.49 -15.20 9.58
N LYS A 95 -8.66 -15.59 9.06
CA LYS A 95 -9.94 -15.48 9.79
C LYS A 95 -9.87 -16.27 11.11
N GLY A 96 -10.39 -15.68 12.19
CA GLY A 96 -10.36 -16.26 13.53
C GLY A 96 -9.04 -16.10 14.29
N GLN A 97 -7.98 -15.59 13.65
CA GLN A 97 -6.72 -15.30 14.35
C GLN A 97 -6.74 -13.93 15.04
N LEU A 98 -5.76 -13.70 15.93
CA LEU A 98 -5.54 -12.41 16.56
C LEU A 98 -5.01 -11.38 15.55
N CYS A 99 -5.70 -10.25 15.44
CA CYS A 99 -5.35 -9.14 14.56
C CYS A 99 -3.96 -8.58 14.89
N ARG A 100 -3.05 -8.52 13.90
CA ARG A 100 -1.68 -8.03 14.05
C ARG A 100 -1.60 -6.52 14.30
N VAL A 101 -2.60 -5.77 13.81
CA VAL A 101 -2.68 -4.31 13.99
C VAL A 101 -3.15 -3.95 15.39
N THR A 102 -4.31 -4.48 15.81
CA THR A 102 -4.91 -4.12 17.12
C THR A 102 -4.33 -4.93 18.28
N LYS A 103 -3.81 -6.13 18.01
CA LYS A 103 -3.33 -7.11 19.00
C LYS A 103 -4.35 -7.51 20.08
N ALA A 104 -5.63 -7.17 19.89
CA ALA A 104 -6.69 -7.37 20.89
C ALA A 104 -8.01 -7.89 20.29
N THR A 105 -8.14 -7.92 18.96
CA THR A 105 -9.37 -8.34 18.28
C THR A 105 -9.16 -9.57 17.42
N GLU A 106 -10.23 -10.32 17.22
CA GLU A 106 -10.27 -11.49 16.36
C GLU A 106 -10.65 -11.08 14.93
N ILE A 107 -9.87 -11.54 13.95
CA ILE A 107 -10.05 -11.17 12.53
C ILE A 107 -11.34 -11.79 11.99
N GLY A 108 -12.24 -10.98 11.43
CA GLY A 108 -13.47 -11.44 10.82
C GLY A 108 -14.58 -11.81 11.80
N LYS A 109 -14.43 -11.46 13.08
CA LYS A 109 -15.49 -11.64 14.08
C LYS A 109 -16.63 -10.67 13.83
N GLU A 110 -17.86 -11.17 13.88
CA GLU A 110 -19.06 -10.33 13.85
C GLU A 110 -19.13 -9.51 15.13
N SER A 111 -19.36 -8.20 14.99
CA SER A 111 -19.49 -7.29 16.11
C SER A 111 -20.59 -6.28 15.85
N LEU A 112 -21.15 -5.71 16.91
CA LEU A 112 -22.19 -4.67 16.82
C LEU A 112 -21.64 -3.32 16.33
N GLY A 113 -20.34 -3.23 16.05
CA GLY A 113 -19.62 -2.01 15.73
C GLY A 113 -19.20 -1.21 16.95
N LEU A 114 -18.43 -0.14 16.71
CA LEU A 114 -17.92 0.75 17.76
C LEU A 114 -19.07 1.55 18.40
N ARG A 115 -19.23 1.44 19.71
CA ARG A 115 -20.20 2.20 20.52
C ARG A 115 -19.48 3.13 21.49
N ILE A 116 -19.57 4.43 21.26
CA ILE A 116 -18.88 5.49 22.02
C ILE A 116 -19.78 6.69 22.34
N SER A 117 -21.06 6.67 21.92
CA SER A 117 -22.02 7.75 22.17
C SER A 117 -23.40 7.21 22.54
N MET A 118 -24.11 7.91 23.43
CA MET A 118 -25.49 7.60 23.83
C MET A 118 -26.48 7.59 22.65
N SER A 119 -26.19 8.34 21.58
CA SER A 119 -27.02 8.35 20.37
C SER A 119 -27.10 7.00 19.65
N GLN A 120 -26.21 6.06 19.98
CA GLN A 120 -26.13 4.75 19.36
C GLN A 120 -26.96 3.67 20.08
N PHE A 121 -27.60 4.01 21.19
CA PHE A 121 -28.39 3.10 22.04
C PHE A 121 -29.90 3.37 21.97
N ARG A 122 -30.37 3.88 20.83
CA ARG A 122 -31.79 4.18 20.61
C ARG A 122 -32.60 2.93 20.30
#